data_AF-A0A6P4EW92-F1
#
_entry.id   AF-A0A6P4EW92-F1
#
_cell.length_a   1.000
_cell.length_b   1.000
_cell.length_c   1.000
_cell.angle_alpha   90.00
_cell.angle_beta   90.00
_cell.angle_gamma   90.00
#
_symmetry.space_group_name_H-M   'P 1'
#
loop_
_entity.id
_entity.type
_entity.pdbx_description
1 polymer ?
#
loop_
_entity_poly.entity_id
_entity_poly.type
_entity_poly.pdbx_seq_one_letter_code
_entity_poly.pdbx_strand_id
1 'polypeptide(L)'
;MFIRFSFLAIFLPLQLGFAKSNYDIVISNLGCDIATKKYVNELDCQLLRKRIPMVSARFILNQTIDYFDIHATFDLLKKDKSRLNVADIKMDGCKYLGSMYQNNIIGKLFRRLKTVSNFPGNCPVLK
;
A
#
# COMPACT_ATOMS: atom_id res chain seq x y z
N MET A 1 -42.74 10.83 -30.18
CA MET A 1 -41.64 10.30 -30.99
C MET A 1 -40.32 10.90 -30.49
N PHE A 2 -39.47 10.04 -29.95
CA PHE A 2 -38.05 10.19 -29.57
C PHE A 2 -37.60 11.31 -28.62
N ILE A 3 -37.58 10.90 -27.35
CA ILE A 3 -36.64 11.27 -26.28
C ILE A 3 -35.20 11.35 -26.82
N ARG A 4 -34.56 12.53 -26.78
CA ARG A 4 -33.09 12.67 -26.91
C ARG A 4 -32.60 13.96 -26.25
N PHE A 5 -32.17 13.89 -25.00
CA PHE A 5 -31.04 14.67 -24.45
C PHE A 5 -30.58 14.00 -23.14
N SER A 6 -30.12 12.75 -23.26
CA SER A 6 -29.43 12.03 -22.18
C SER A 6 -28.16 11.42 -22.75
N PHE A 7 -27.17 12.26 -23.04
CA PHE A 7 -25.83 11.81 -23.46
C PHE A 7 -24.72 12.78 -23.05
N LEU A 8 -24.87 13.49 -21.92
CA LEU A 8 -23.83 14.38 -21.39
C LEU A 8 -23.26 13.96 -20.02
N ALA A 9 -23.58 12.74 -19.55
CA ALA A 9 -23.16 12.27 -18.23
C ALA A 9 -22.14 11.11 -18.24
N ILE A 10 -21.62 10.67 -19.39
CA ILE A 10 -20.77 9.46 -19.46
C ILE A 10 -19.28 9.76 -19.75
N PHE A 11 -18.91 11.01 -20.04
CA PHE A 11 -17.52 11.40 -20.33
C PHE A 11 -16.89 12.32 -19.29
N LEU A 12 -17.17 12.13 -18.00
CA LEU A 12 -16.18 12.47 -16.97
C LEU A 12 -15.41 11.20 -16.61
N PRO A 13 -14.40 10.77 -17.41
CA PRO A 13 -13.35 9.98 -16.81
C PRO A 13 -12.75 10.88 -15.73
N LEU A 14 -12.85 10.43 -14.49
CA LEU A 14 -12.22 11.04 -13.34
C LEU A 14 -10.73 11.20 -13.65
N GLN A 15 -10.32 12.36 -14.19
CA GLN A 15 -8.95 12.66 -14.62
C GLN A 15 -8.06 12.97 -13.40
N LEU A 16 -8.13 12.16 -12.35
CA LEU A 16 -7.17 12.22 -11.24
C LEU A 16 -5.75 11.83 -11.69
N GLY A 17 -5.59 11.27 -12.89
CA GLY A 17 -4.31 10.80 -13.44
C GLY A 17 -3.45 11.84 -14.19
N PHE A 18 -3.95 13.06 -14.46
CA PHE A 18 -3.25 14.05 -15.29
C PHE A 18 -2.95 15.39 -14.60
N ALA A 19 -3.28 15.55 -13.31
CA ALA A 19 -2.81 16.71 -12.57
C ALA A 19 -1.29 16.63 -12.39
N LYS A 20 -0.54 17.50 -13.08
CA LYS A 20 0.88 17.78 -12.82
C LYS A 20 1.07 17.87 -11.31
N SER A 21 1.81 16.93 -10.73
CA SER A 21 1.88 16.74 -9.28
C SER A 21 2.56 17.93 -8.61
N ASN A 22 1.78 18.94 -8.22
CA ASN A 22 2.23 20.08 -7.42
C ASN A 22 2.24 19.73 -5.92
N TYR A 23 2.65 18.51 -5.57
CA TYR A 23 2.65 18.04 -4.19
C TYR A 23 4.00 17.40 -3.87
N ASP A 24 4.57 17.80 -2.73
CA ASP A 24 5.75 17.17 -2.16
C ASP A 24 5.29 16.16 -1.09
N ILE A 25 5.67 14.89 -1.28
CA ILE A 25 5.45 13.86 -0.26
C ILE A 25 6.66 13.88 0.68
N VAL A 26 6.47 14.44 1.87
CA VAL A 26 7.50 14.48 2.92
C VAL A 26 7.15 13.49 4.03
N ILE A 27 7.94 12.44 4.18
CA ILE A 27 7.83 11.49 5.29
C ILE A 27 8.60 12.06 6.48
N SER A 28 7.89 12.58 7.48
CA SER A 28 8.51 13.20 8.66
C SER A 28 8.98 12.16 9.68
N ASN A 29 8.15 11.15 9.93
CA ASN A 29 8.38 10.08 10.88
C ASN A 29 7.90 8.74 10.32
N LEU A 30 8.54 7.65 10.76
CA LEU A 30 8.15 6.27 10.46
C LEU A 30 8.22 5.48 11.77
N GLY A 31 7.12 4.81 12.10
CA GLY A 31 7.03 3.92 13.26
C GLY A 31 6.43 2.58 12.85
N CYS A 32 6.88 1.51 13.50
CA CYS A 32 6.37 0.17 13.29
C CYS A 32 6.13 -0.50 14.62
N ASP A 33 4.96 -1.13 14.75
CA ASP A 33 4.51 -1.79 15.97
C ASP A 33 4.11 -3.23 15.68
N ILE A 34 4.46 -4.13 16.61
CA ILE A 34 4.08 -5.54 16.52
C ILE A 34 2.64 -5.68 17.03
N ALA A 35 1.70 -5.91 16.11
CA ALA A 35 0.30 -6.18 16.48
C ALA A 35 0.15 -7.47 17.31
N THR A 36 0.96 -8.49 17.05
CA THR A 36 0.91 -9.76 17.78
C THR A 36 2.25 -10.50 17.76
N LYS A 37 2.81 -10.74 18.96
CA LYS A 37 4.06 -11.48 19.15
C LYS A 37 3.97 -12.96 18.75
N LYS A 38 2.75 -13.48 18.54
CA LYS A 38 2.54 -14.86 18.08
C LYS A 38 3.12 -15.12 16.70
N TYR A 39 3.08 -14.12 15.81
CA TYR A 39 3.50 -14.28 14.41
C TYR A 39 4.82 -13.57 14.10
N VAL A 40 5.08 -12.43 14.74
CA VAL A 40 6.28 -11.60 14.51
C VAL A 40 7.03 -11.41 15.82
N ASN A 41 8.29 -11.81 15.87
CA ASN A 41 9.14 -11.64 17.06
C ASN A 41 9.73 -10.24 17.12
N GLU A 42 10.26 -9.79 15.98
CA GLU A 42 10.96 -8.53 15.84
C GLU A 42 10.41 -7.80 14.62
N LEU A 43 10.20 -6.51 14.77
CA LEU A 43 9.85 -5.59 13.71
C LEU A 43 10.62 -4.29 13.95
N ASP A 44 11.45 -3.92 13.00
CA ASP A 44 12.23 -2.69 13.01
C ASP A 44 12.01 -1.95 11.69
N CYS A 45 11.86 -0.64 11.76
CA CYS A 45 11.79 0.17 10.57
C CYS A 45 12.39 1.56 10.78
N GLN A 46 13.07 2.03 9.75
CA GLN A 46 13.81 3.27 9.80
C GLN A 46 13.70 4.02 8.48
N LEU A 47 13.57 5.34 8.60
CA LEU A 47 13.65 6.25 7.47
C LEU A 47 15.11 6.65 7.24
N LEU A 48 15.72 6.10 6.21
CA LEU A 48 17.08 6.42 5.78
C LEU A 48 17.08 7.69 4.93
N ARG A 49 17.52 8.81 5.52
CA ARG A 49 17.65 10.11 4.84
C ARG A 49 18.92 10.19 4.00
N LYS A 50 18.98 9.37 2.94
CA LYS A 50 20.02 9.45 1.89
C LYS A 50 19.64 10.48 0.82
N ARG A 51 20.49 10.69 -0.20
CA ARG A 51 20.20 11.54 -1.38
C ARG A 51 18.83 11.22 -2.01
N ILE A 52 18.47 9.93 -1.99
CA ILE A 52 17.10 9.46 -2.25
C ILE A 52 16.60 8.87 -0.91
N PRO A 53 15.54 9.44 -0.30
CA PRO A 53 14.97 8.90 0.92
C PRO A 53 14.55 7.44 0.73
N MET A 54 14.94 6.57 1.66
CA MET A 54 14.62 5.14 1.62
C MET A 54 13.99 4.71 2.93
N VAL A 55 12.98 3.84 2.85
CA VAL A 55 12.46 3.13 4.01
C VAL A 55 13.15 1.77 4.08
N SER A 56 13.76 1.47 5.22
CA SER A 56 14.27 0.14 5.54
C SER A 56 13.37 -0.46 6.61
N ALA A 57 12.92 -1.69 6.38
CA ALA A 57 12.13 -2.46 7.32
C ALA A 57 12.72 -3.87 7.43
N ARG A 58 12.77 -4.39 8.65
CA ARG A 58 13.22 -5.74 8.98
C ARG A 58 12.20 -6.37 9.91
N PHE A 59 11.86 -7.62 9.64
CA PHE A 59 10.98 -8.39 10.52
C PHE A 59 11.48 -9.83 10.64
N ILE A 60 11.18 -10.46 11.77
CA ILE A 60 11.48 -11.88 12.02
C ILE A 60 10.18 -12.57 12.40
N LEU A 61 9.84 -13.64 11.66
CA LEU A 61 8.64 -14.43 11.92
C LEU A 61 8.91 -15.47 13.01
N ASN A 62 7.88 -15.83 13.76
CA ASN A 62 7.95 -16.88 14.78
C ASN A 62 7.54 -18.25 14.26
N GLN A 63 6.77 -18.29 13.17
CA GLN A 63 6.22 -19.48 12.54
C GLN A 63 6.01 -19.25 11.04
N THR A 64 5.91 -20.33 10.29
CA THR A 64 5.49 -20.29 8.89
C THR A 64 4.07 -19.74 8.78
N ILE A 65 3.85 -18.79 7.87
CA ILE A 65 2.55 -18.19 7.60
C ILE A 65 2.03 -18.74 6.27
N ASP A 66 1.03 -19.61 6.34
CA ASP A 66 0.42 -20.21 5.15
C ASP A 66 -0.43 -19.22 4.36
N TYR A 67 -1.14 -18.36 5.09
CA TYR A 67 -2.02 -17.35 4.52
C TYR A 67 -2.07 -16.09 5.38
N PHE A 68 -2.18 -14.92 4.76
CA PHE A 68 -2.40 -13.65 5.45
C PHE A 68 -3.16 -12.65 4.59
N ASP A 69 -3.97 -11.84 5.26
CA ASP A 69 -4.63 -10.67 4.67
C ASP A 69 -3.87 -9.40 5.06
N ILE A 70 -3.90 -8.42 4.17
CA ILE A 70 -3.34 -7.09 4.37
C ILE A 70 -4.50 -6.12 4.47
N HIS A 71 -4.54 -5.38 5.57
CA HIS A 71 -5.46 -4.26 5.77
C HIS A 71 -4.65 -2.97 5.85
N ALA A 72 -4.84 -2.08 4.89
CA ALA A 72 -4.15 -0.79 4.81
C ALA A 72 -5.18 0.35 4.82
N THR A 73 -5.02 1.28 5.74
CA THR A 73 -5.84 2.49 5.83
C THR A 73 -4.98 3.73 5.58
N PHE A 74 -5.55 4.71 4.87
CA PHE A 74 -4.92 5.98 4.60
C PHE A 74 -5.79 7.08 5.21
N ASP A 75 -5.27 7.74 6.24
CA ASP A 75 -5.91 8.88 6.88
C ASP A 75 -5.22 10.17 6.47
N LEU A 76 -5.98 11.18 6.04
CA LEU A 76 -5.51 12.55 5.94
C LEU A 76 -5.82 13.29 7.24
N LEU A 77 -4.79 13.91 7.82
CA LEU A 77 -4.94 14.82 8.95
C LEU A 77 -5.22 16.24 8.44
N LYS A 78 -6.38 16.78 8.78
CA LYS A 78 -6.77 18.16 8.41
C LYS A 78 -6.13 19.19 9.34
N LYS A 79 -6.18 20.47 8.95
CA LYS A 79 -5.70 21.60 9.76
C LYS A 79 -6.36 21.68 11.15
N ASP A 80 -7.62 21.29 11.24
CA ASP A 80 -8.40 21.21 12.49
C ASP A 80 -8.08 19.97 13.35
N LYS A 81 -7.06 19.19 12.95
CA LYS A 81 -6.65 17.92 13.57
C LYS A 81 -7.68 16.79 13.47
N SER A 82 -8.78 16.97 12.74
CA SER A 82 -9.68 15.87 12.44
C SER A 82 -9.06 14.92 11.41
N ARG A 83 -9.39 13.63 11.51
CA ARG A 83 -8.93 12.58 10.59
C ARG A 83 -10.00 12.31 9.55
N LEU A 84 -9.61 12.31 8.27
CA LEU A 84 -10.45 11.86 7.17
C LEU A 84 -9.82 10.59 6.58
N ASN A 85 -10.51 9.46 6.72
CA ASN A 85 -10.11 8.25 6.01
C ASN A 85 -10.36 8.46 4.50
N VAL A 86 -9.30 8.39 3.71
CA VAL A 86 -9.34 8.54 2.25
C VAL A 86 -9.25 7.22 1.51
N ALA A 87 -8.78 6.16 2.18
CA ALA A 87 -8.80 4.82 1.63
C ALA A 87 -8.79 3.77 2.74
N ASP A 88 -9.59 2.73 2.56
CA ASP A 88 -9.60 1.50 3.35
C ASP A 88 -9.47 0.33 2.38
N ILE A 89 -8.32 -0.35 2.41
CA ILE A 89 -7.92 -1.35 1.42
C ILE A 89 -7.71 -2.69 2.14
N LYS A 90 -8.47 -3.71 1.72
CA LYS A 90 -8.31 -5.10 2.16
C LYS A 90 -7.84 -5.97 1.00
N MET A 91 -6.81 -6.77 1.24
CA MET A 91 -6.11 -7.52 0.19
C MET A 91 -5.67 -8.89 0.68
N ASP A 92 -5.75 -9.88 -0.21
CA ASP A 92 -5.15 -11.20 -0.01
C ASP A 92 -3.64 -11.12 -0.23
N GLY A 93 -2.87 -11.12 0.86
CA GLY A 93 -1.42 -10.92 0.81
C GLY A 93 -0.72 -11.99 -0.03
N CYS A 94 -1.18 -13.24 0.05
CA CYS A 94 -0.60 -14.35 -0.69
C CYS A 94 -0.82 -14.24 -2.21
N LYS A 95 -1.98 -13.77 -2.66
CA LYS A 95 -2.21 -13.50 -4.09
C LYS A 95 -1.36 -12.35 -4.62
N TYR A 96 -1.14 -11.31 -3.81
CA TYR A 96 -0.25 -10.20 -4.18
C TYR A 96 1.22 -10.62 -4.20
N LEU A 97 1.64 -11.49 -3.28
CA LEU A 97 2.93 -12.18 -3.39
C LEU A 97 2.96 -13.00 -4.69
N GLY A 98 2.00 -13.89 -4.93
CA GLY A 98 1.95 -14.74 -6.12
C GLY A 98 1.76 -14.03 -7.47
N SER A 99 1.83 -12.69 -7.51
CA SER A 99 1.71 -11.90 -8.74
C SER A 99 0.36 -11.97 -9.45
N MET A 100 -0.70 -12.40 -8.74
CA MET A 100 -2.03 -12.56 -9.33
C MET A 100 -2.63 -11.21 -9.79
N TYR A 101 -2.22 -10.09 -9.18
CA TYR A 101 -2.81 -8.77 -9.40
C TYR A 101 -1.85 -7.74 -10.06
N GLN A 102 -0.84 -8.17 -10.81
CA GLN A 102 0.21 -7.28 -11.37
C GLN A 102 -0.29 -6.09 -12.22
N ASN A 103 -1.51 -6.16 -12.77
CA ASN A 103 -2.03 -5.16 -13.71
C ASN A 103 -2.65 -3.93 -13.04
N ASN A 104 -2.97 -3.98 -11.74
CA ASN A 104 -3.51 -2.84 -11.00
C ASN A 104 -2.39 -2.01 -10.31
N ILE A 105 -2.74 -0.83 -9.77
CA ILE A 105 -1.77 0.09 -9.14
C ILE A 105 -1.03 -0.60 -7.99
N ILE A 106 -1.75 -1.34 -7.15
CA ILE A 106 -1.15 -2.03 -6.00
C ILE A 106 -0.20 -3.14 -6.44
N GLY A 107 -0.57 -3.93 -7.46
CA GLY A 107 0.27 -4.97 -8.02
C GLY A 107 1.57 -4.42 -8.61
N LYS A 108 1.52 -3.25 -9.27
CA LYS A 108 2.74 -2.54 -9.72
C LYS A 108 3.64 -2.13 -8.54
N LEU A 109 3.05 -1.66 -7.44
CA LEU A 109 3.80 -1.34 -6.21
C LEU A 109 4.45 -2.59 -5.59
N PHE A 110 3.71 -3.69 -5.45
CA PHE A 110 4.25 -4.96 -4.94
C PHE A 110 5.36 -5.51 -5.82
N ARG A 111 5.21 -5.43 -7.15
CA ARG A 111 6.28 -5.83 -8.09
C ARG A 111 7.53 -5.01 -7.86
N ARG A 112 7.41 -3.69 -7.70
CA ARG A 112 8.55 -2.83 -7.40
C ARG A 112 9.16 -3.16 -6.03
N LEU A 113 8.35 -3.39 -5.00
CA LEU A 113 8.83 -3.78 -3.67
C LEU A 113 9.70 -5.04 -3.75
N LYS A 114 9.23 -6.06 -4.47
CA LYS A 114 9.99 -7.29 -4.69
C LYS A 114 11.33 -7.08 -5.41
N THR A 115 11.41 -6.12 -6.33
CA THR A 115 12.68 -5.86 -7.04
C THR A 115 13.75 -5.18 -6.17
N VAL A 116 13.36 -4.58 -5.05
CA VAL A 116 14.26 -3.81 -4.18
C VAL A 116 14.41 -4.38 -2.78
N SER A 117 13.83 -5.56 -2.51
CA SER A 117 13.83 -6.18 -1.19
C SER A 117 13.89 -7.70 -1.29
N ASN A 118 14.28 -8.35 -0.19
CA ASN A 118 14.25 -9.81 -0.05
C ASN A 118 12.87 -10.31 0.39
N PHE A 119 11.79 -9.62 -0.02
CA PHE A 119 10.44 -9.96 0.38
C PHE A 119 10.01 -11.29 -0.26
N PRO A 120 9.29 -12.16 0.46
CA PRO A 120 8.91 -13.49 -0.04
C PRO A 120 8.17 -13.42 -1.38
N GLY A 121 8.40 -14.42 -2.22
CA GLY A 121 7.83 -14.47 -3.57
C GLY A 121 6.38 -14.96 -3.61
N ASN A 122 5.99 -15.76 -2.63
CA ASN A 122 4.79 -16.57 -2.59
C ASN A 122 4.52 -16.99 -1.14
N CYS A 123 3.32 -17.50 -0.89
CA CYS A 123 3.04 -18.26 0.32
C CYS A 123 3.34 -19.76 0.09
N PRO A 124 3.62 -20.53 1.16
CA PRO A 124 3.74 -20.09 2.55
C PRO A 124 5.00 -19.22 2.78
N VAL A 125 4.90 -18.23 3.67
CA VAL A 125 6.05 -17.42 4.08
C VAL A 125 6.78 -18.17 5.20
N LEU A 126 7.97 -18.66 4.88
CA LEU A 126 8.79 -19.43 5.81
C LEU A 126 9.36 -18.55 6.92
N LYS A 127 9.57 -19.17 8.09
CA LYS A 127 10.23 -18.55 9.24
C LYS A 127 11.67 -18.15 8.93
#